data_AF-A0AAD5KGL0-F1
#
_entry.id   AF-A0AAD5KGL0-F1
#
_cell.length_a   1.000
_cell.length_b   1.000
_cell.length_c   1.000
_cell.angle_alpha   90.00
_cell.angle_beta   90.00
_cell.angle_gamma   90.00
#
_symmetry.space_group_name_H-M   'P 1'
#
loop_
_entity.id
_entity.type
_entity.pdbx_description
1 polymer ?
#
loop_
_entity_poly.entity_id
_entity_poly.type
_entity_poly.pdbx_seq_one_letter_code
_entity_poly.pdbx_strand_id
1 'polypeptide(L)'
;MESDFHSREWKTRFSSVERMMLVFQFLDDPTVKQGSILQSILTNAFCFLISSMDDINTAVANRANILLESLHDGSLKLLCWCLEQQFDSFICDRPLLLHSIMALHHHPWLTKRKIISWKFFFNRFDALYLEAQLSLQRAGELIEPLDLKASHMSNESFNKKLQKAREAFKRYAPSRPTYRIIGILASDRMNNQQASQEEAYVALFMQRCSELNDYDGETHSLLLTTLMQFLAQPDLAQLSDDKFQSQIQNLVLRHLSLLLGYGPTERAFCVTPQKLRSSATFNAFLSALPQVLDRNLAIGATLLPMTLSLMIFCPAPPSKANGPGGNSWLQCHGQAGVPIIMHG
;
A
#
# COMPACT_ATOMS: atom_id res chain seq x y z
N MET A 1 -26.55 -16.32 -0.03
CA MET A 1 -25.88 -15.02 -0.28
C MET A 1 -24.75 -15.19 -1.26
N GLU A 2 -23.59 -15.74 -0.88
CA GLU A 2 -22.47 -15.94 -1.82
C GLU A 2 -22.84 -16.79 -3.04
N SER A 3 -23.58 -17.90 -2.84
CA SER A 3 -24.12 -18.73 -3.91
C SER A 3 -24.97 -17.97 -4.93
N ASP A 4 -25.68 -16.95 -4.46
CA ASP A 4 -26.67 -16.23 -5.27
C ASP A 4 -25.99 -15.17 -6.13
N PHE A 5 -24.95 -14.50 -5.60
CA PHE A 5 -24.07 -13.61 -6.36
C PHE A 5 -23.21 -14.34 -7.40
N HIS A 6 -22.94 -15.63 -7.22
CA HIS A 6 -22.22 -16.46 -8.20
C HIS A 6 -23.12 -17.38 -9.04
N SER A 7 -24.44 -17.18 -8.97
CA SER A 7 -25.38 -18.00 -9.75
C SER A 7 -25.14 -17.84 -11.25
N ARG A 8 -25.28 -18.93 -12.01
CA ARG A 8 -25.25 -18.88 -13.49
C ARG A 8 -26.43 -18.08 -14.05
N GLU A 9 -27.56 -18.08 -13.34
CA GLU A 9 -28.75 -17.33 -13.73
C GLU A 9 -28.60 -15.86 -13.35
N TRP A 10 -28.57 -14.97 -14.35
CA TRP A 10 -28.35 -13.54 -14.13
C TRP A 10 -29.49 -12.90 -13.31
N LYS A 11 -30.73 -13.40 -13.41
CA LYS A 11 -31.86 -12.91 -12.61
C LYS A 11 -31.67 -13.14 -11.11
N THR A 12 -31.02 -14.24 -10.73
CA THR A 12 -30.68 -14.51 -9.33
C THR A 12 -29.64 -13.52 -8.82
N ARG A 13 -28.60 -13.25 -9.62
CA ARG A 13 -27.58 -12.23 -9.29
C ARG A 13 -28.20 -10.84 -9.19
N PHE A 14 -29.04 -10.47 -10.16
CA PHE A 14 -29.80 -9.22 -10.18
C PHE A 14 -30.61 -9.03 -8.89
N SER A 15 -31.39 -10.05 -8.48
CA SER A 15 -32.18 -9.98 -7.25
C SER A 15 -31.30 -9.87 -5.99
N SER A 16 -30.13 -10.49 -6.01
CA SER A 16 -29.16 -10.42 -4.91
C SER A 16 -28.61 -9.01 -4.73
N VAL A 17 -28.28 -8.34 -5.84
CA VAL A 17 -27.85 -6.92 -5.84
C VAL A 17 -28.93 -6.04 -5.21
N GLU A 18 -30.19 -6.18 -5.60
CA GLU A 18 -31.28 -5.36 -5.04
C GLU A 18 -31.51 -5.60 -3.55
N ARG A 19 -31.53 -6.87 -3.12
CA ARG A 19 -31.72 -7.24 -1.71
C ARG A 19 -30.57 -6.71 -0.85
N MET A 20 -29.34 -6.82 -1.33
CA MET A 20 -28.18 -6.36 -0.58
C MET A 20 -28.16 -4.84 -0.44
N MET A 21 -28.54 -4.13 -1.51
CA MET A 21 -28.66 -2.68 -1.46
C MET A 21 -29.67 -2.21 -0.43
N LEU A 22 -30.80 -2.91 -0.24
CA LEU A 22 -31.74 -2.61 0.83
C LEU A 22 -31.09 -2.74 2.21
N VAL A 23 -30.26 -3.77 2.45
CA VAL A 23 -29.53 -3.91 3.72
C VAL A 23 -28.59 -2.73 3.95
N PHE A 24 -27.85 -2.32 2.91
CA PHE A 24 -26.89 -1.21 3.02
C PHE A 24 -27.54 0.15 3.26
N GLN A 25 -28.78 0.36 2.80
CA GLN A 25 -29.49 1.62 3.02
C GLN A 25 -29.90 1.85 4.49
N PHE A 26 -29.96 0.80 5.32
CA PHE A 26 -30.43 0.87 6.71
C PHE A 26 -29.39 0.42 7.74
N LEU A 27 -28.10 0.61 7.44
CA LEU A 27 -27.03 0.28 8.39
C LEU A 27 -26.99 1.26 9.57
N ASP A 28 -26.86 0.72 10.77
CA ASP A 28 -26.66 1.47 12.01
C ASP A 28 -25.18 1.44 12.44
N ASP A 29 -24.56 2.61 12.55
CA ASP A 29 -23.11 2.78 12.81
C ASP A 29 -22.65 2.15 14.14
N PRO A 30 -23.30 2.39 15.30
CA PRO A 30 -22.95 1.75 16.56
C PRO A 30 -22.99 0.23 16.50
N THR A 31 -24.07 -0.34 15.93
CA THR A 31 -24.26 -1.78 15.83
C THR A 31 -23.15 -2.43 14.99
N VAL A 32 -22.80 -1.82 13.84
CA VAL A 32 -21.75 -2.34 12.96
C VAL A 32 -20.37 -2.23 13.60
N LYS A 33 -20.04 -1.12 14.27
CA LYS A 33 -18.71 -0.92 14.87
C LYS A 33 -18.41 -1.86 16.04
N GLN A 34 -19.44 -2.33 16.74
CA GLN A 34 -19.28 -3.23 17.89
C GLN A 34 -19.10 -4.71 17.48
N GLY A 35 -19.60 -5.11 16.31
CA GLY A 35 -19.60 -6.52 15.88
C GLY A 35 -18.58 -6.82 14.78
N SER A 36 -17.44 -7.44 15.14
CA SER A 36 -16.43 -7.86 14.15
C SER A 36 -16.96 -8.87 13.12
N ILE A 37 -17.84 -9.78 13.54
CA ILE A 37 -18.50 -10.74 12.64
C ILE A 37 -19.39 -10.00 11.62
N LEU A 38 -20.17 -9.03 12.11
CA LEU A 38 -21.04 -8.22 11.26
C LEU A 38 -20.21 -7.40 10.25
N GLN A 39 -19.06 -6.85 10.66
CA GLN A 39 -18.12 -6.17 9.77
C GLN A 39 -17.64 -7.11 8.65
N SER A 40 -17.23 -8.34 8.98
CA SER A 40 -16.80 -9.31 7.96
C SER A 40 -17.92 -9.68 6.98
N ILE A 41 -19.14 -9.89 7.48
CA ILE A 41 -20.31 -10.19 6.64
C ILE A 41 -20.60 -9.02 5.70
N LEU A 42 -20.64 -7.79 6.23
CA LEU A 42 -20.92 -6.58 5.44
C LEU A 42 -19.82 -6.30 4.42
N THR A 43 -18.55 -6.49 4.80
CA THR A 43 -17.43 -6.37 3.85
C THR A 43 -17.56 -7.36 2.71
N ASN A 44 -17.79 -8.65 3.00
CA ASN A 44 -17.92 -9.66 1.95
C ASN A 44 -19.10 -9.36 1.01
N ALA A 45 -20.26 -9.02 1.59
CA ALA A 45 -21.43 -8.60 0.84
C ALA A 45 -21.17 -7.35 -0.02
N PHE A 46 -20.40 -6.38 0.49
CA PHE A 46 -20.09 -5.17 -0.25
C PHE A 46 -19.10 -5.45 -1.38
N CYS A 47 -18.14 -6.34 -1.18
CA CYS A 47 -17.24 -6.81 -2.25
C CYS A 47 -18.02 -7.50 -3.37
N PHE A 48 -19.05 -8.31 -3.06
CA PHE A 48 -19.91 -8.91 -4.09
C PHE A 48 -20.71 -7.86 -4.87
N LEU A 49 -21.24 -6.84 -4.19
CA LEU A 49 -21.92 -5.73 -4.85
C LEU A 49 -20.97 -4.96 -5.78
N ILE A 50 -19.77 -4.63 -5.30
CA ILE A 50 -18.75 -3.92 -6.10
C ILE A 50 -18.36 -4.76 -7.33
N SER A 51 -18.13 -6.06 -7.13
CA SER A 51 -17.81 -6.98 -8.25
C SER A 51 -18.96 -7.07 -9.26
N SER A 52 -20.20 -6.87 -8.82
CA SER A 52 -21.37 -6.86 -9.71
C SER A 52 -21.42 -5.62 -10.61
N MET A 53 -20.62 -4.57 -10.37
CA MET A 53 -20.52 -3.40 -11.26
C MET A 53 -19.96 -3.76 -12.63
N ASP A 54 -19.14 -4.81 -12.70
CA ASP A 54 -18.51 -5.34 -13.90
C ASP A 54 -19.07 -6.73 -14.27
N ASP A 55 -20.33 -7.01 -13.95
CA ASP A 55 -20.98 -8.28 -14.28
C ASP A 55 -21.07 -8.50 -15.81
N ILE A 56 -20.87 -9.75 -16.25
CA ILE A 56 -20.97 -10.15 -17.67
C ILE A 56 -22.33 -9.82 -18.29
N ASN A 57 -23.40 -9.81 -17.47
CA ASN A 57 -24.72 -9.38 -17.88
C ASN A 57 -24.88 -7.88 -17.62
N THR A 58 -25.09 -7.12 -18.70
CA THR A 58 -25.22 -5.66 -18.65
C THR A 58 -26.36 -5.17 -17.77
N ALA A 59 -27.45 -5.94 -17.59
CA ALA A 59 -28.55 -5.53 -16.71
C ALA A 59 -28.14 -5.59 -15.24
N VAL A 60 -27.38 -6.61 -14.83
CA VAL A 60 -26.83 -6.72 -13.47
C VAL A 60 -25.81 -5.61 -13.21
N ALA A 61 -24.87 -5.42 -14.15
CA ALA A 61 -23.87 -4.36 -14.09
C ALA A 61 -24.49 -2.97 -13.93
N ASN A 62 -25.40 -2.60 -14.83
CA ASN A 62 -26.08 -1.30 -14.78
C ASN A 62 -26.88 -1.13 -13.48
N ARG A 63 -27.53 -2.19 -12.99
CA ARG A 63 -28.29 -2.13 -11.74
C ARG A 63 -27.39 -1.89 -10.54
N ALA A 64 -26.25 -2.59 -10.46
CA ALA A 64 -25.27 -2.39 -9.39
C ALA A 64 -24.72 -0.96 -9.39
N ASN A 65 -24.31 -0.43 -10.56
CA ASN A 65 -23.81 0.94 -10.69
C ASN A 65 -24.86 1.98 -10.22
N ILE A 66 -26.10 1.92 -10.72
CA ILE A 66 -27.18 2.87 -10.35
C ILE A 66 -27.50 2.80 -8.85
N LEU A 67 -27.60 1.59 -8.28
CA LEU A 67 -27.94 1.46 -6.86
C LEU A 67 -26.81 1.93 -5.96
N LEU A 68 -25.55 1.73 -6.35
CA LEU A 68 -24.41 2.25 -5.61
C LEU A 68 -24.38 3.78 -5.58
N GLU A 69 -24.78 4.44 -6.67
CA GLU A 69 -24.98 5.90 -6.71
C GLU A 69 -26.12 6.39 -5.80
N SER A 70 -27.10 5.53 -5.50
CA SER A 70 -28.20 5.87 -4.59
C SER A 70 -27.84 5.69 -3.10
N LEU A 71 -26.66 5.17 -2.78
CA LEU A 71 -26.28 4.84 -1.42
C LEU A 71 -26.00 6.11 -0.58
N HIS A 72 -26.60 6.16 0.61
CA HIS A 72 -26.39 7.26 1.54
C HIS A 72 -24.93 7.38 2.00
N ASP A 73 -24.51 8.62 2.25
CA ASP A 73 -23.14 8.95 2.68
C ASP A 73 -22.69 8.23 3.95
N GLY A 74 -23.59 8.12 4.94
CA GLY A 74 -23.31 7.43 6.19
C GLY A 74 -23.00 5.96 5.96
N SER A 75 -23.87 5.26 5.24
CA SER A 75 -23.70 3.84 4.89
C SER A 75 -22.45 3.59 4.07
N LEU A 76 -22.19 4.41 3.05
CA LEU A 76 -20.99 4.27 2.21
C LEU A 76 -19.72 4.44 3.06
N LYS A 77 -19.65 5.46 3.92
CA LYS A 77 -18.50 5.67 4.82
C LYS A 77 -18.32 4.51 5.78
N LEU A 78 -19.41 3.97 6.33
CA LEU A 78 -19.38 2.83 7.24
C LEU A 78 -18.90 1.54 6.54
N LEU A 79 -19.33 1.29 5.31
CA LEU A 79 -18.91 0.14 4.51
C LEU A 79 -17.43 0.26 4.09
N CYS A 80 -16.98 1.44 3.66
CA CYS A 80 -15.56 1.69 3.39
C CYS A 80 -14.71 1.54 4.66
N TRP A 81 -15.21 1.99 5.81
CA TRP A 81 -14.56 1.74 7.09
C TRP A 81 -14.46 0.23 7.41
N CYS A 82 -15.50 -0.56 7.11
CA CYS A 82 -15.45 -2.02 7.26
C CYS A 82 -14.38 -2.65 6.35
N LEU A 83 -14.26 -2.23 5.08
CA LEU A 83 -13.18 -2.66 4.18
C LEU A 83 -11.80 -2.39 4.78
N GLU A 84 -11.58 -1.19 5.34
CA GLU A 84 -10.33 -0.85 6.03
C GLU A 84 -10.09 -1.71 7.28
N GLN A 85 -11.13 -1.99 8.07
CA GLN A 85 -11.00 -2.86 9.24
C GLN A 85 -10.64 -4.30 8.87
N GLN A 86 -11.22 -4.84 7.79
CA GLN A 86 -10.89 -6.18 7.30
C GLN A 86 -9.48 -6.24 6.74
N PHE A 87 -9.02 -5.20 6.03
CA PHE A 87 -7.64 -5.12 5.53
C PHE A 87 -6.61 -5.29 6.65
N ASP A 88 -6.83 -4.63 7.78
CA ASP A 88 -5.96 -4.72 8.96
C ASP A 88 -6.00 -6.09 9.66
N SER A 89 -7.11 -6.82 9.53
CA SER A 89 -7.40 -7.99 10.38
C SER A 89 -7.14 -9.31 9.66
N PHE A 90 -7.26 -9.32 8.33
CA PHE A 90 -7.19 -10.51 7.47
C PHE A 90 -6.17 -10.29 6.36
N ILE A 91 -4.93 -10.73 6.63
CA ILE A 91 -3.80 -10.59 5.69
C ILE A 91 -4.16 -11.19 4.34
N CYS A 92 -4.74 -12.41 4.32
CA CYS A 92 -5.10 -13.17 3.13
C CYS A 92 -6.10 -12.49 2.17
N ASP A 93 -6.93 -11.56 2.67
CA ASP A 93 -8.01 -10.95 1.88
C ASP A 93 -7.59 -9.60 1.27
N ARG A 94 -6.41 -9.09 1.62
CA ARG A 94 -5.95 -7.75 1.21
C ARG A 94 -6.00 -7.49 -0.29
N PRO A 95 -5.55 -8.41 -1.17
CA PRO A 95 -5.67 -8.19 -2.61
C PRO A 95 -7.11 -7.93 -3.04
N LEU A 96 -8.06 -8.76 -2.59
CA LEU A 96 -9.48 -8.61 -2.95
C LEU A 96 -10.06 -7.28 -2.44
N LEU A 97 -9.71 -6.90 -1.20
CA LEU A 97 -10.15 -5.63 -0.61
C LEU A 97 -9.59 -4.42 -1.37
N LEU A 98 -8.32 -4.46 -1.79
CA LEU A 98 -7.70 -3.40 -2.57
C LEU A 98 -8.32 -3.28 -3.96
N HIS A 99 -8.57 -4.40 -4.65
CA HIS A 99 -9.28 -4.38 -5.93
C HIS A 99 -10.68 -3.76 -5.79
N SER A 100 -11.39 -4.09 -4.71
CA SER A 100 -12.71 -3.49 -4.41
C SER A 100 -12.61 -1.98 -4.17
N ILE A 101 -11.62 -1.52 -3.41
CA ILE A 101 -11.35 -0.10 -3.16
C ILE A 101 -10.97 0.64 -4.45
N MET A 102 -10.15 0.01 -5.32
CA MET A 102 -9.79 0.57 -6.62
C MET A 102 -11.01 0.71 -7.55
N ALA A 103 -11.90 -0.29 -7.59
CA ALA A 103 -13.13 -0.23 -8.36
C ALA A 103 -14.02 0.95 -7.89
N LEU A 104 -14.17 1.13 -6.57
CA LEU A 104 -14.87 2.28 -6.00
C LEU A 104 -14.20 3.62 -6.36
N HIS A 105 -12.86 3.67 -6.36
CA HIS A 105 -12.11 4.89 -6.67
C HIS A 105 -12.30 5.36 -8.12
N HIS A 106 -12.31 4.42 -9.06
CA HIS A 106 -12.49 4.70 -10.49
C HIS A 106 -13.94 5.01 -10.88
N HIS A 107 -14.91 4.68 -10.02
CA HIS A 107 -16.31 4.97 -10.29
C HIS A 107 -16.57 6.49 -10.25
N PRO A 108 -16.99 7.13 -11.36
CA PRO A 108 -16.98 8.60 -11.50
C PRO A 108 -17.75 9.36 -10.42
N TRP A 109 -18.85 8.79 -9.94
CA TRP A 109 -19.67 9.40 -8.89
C TRP A 109 -19.02 9.28 -7.50
N LEU A 110 -18.33 8.16 -7.24
CA LEU A 110 -17.72 7.88 -5.94
C LEU A 110 -16.40 8.62 -5.75
N THR A 111 -15.67 8.92 -6.83
CA THR A 111 -14.46 9.75 -6.77
C THR A 111 -14.74 11.11 -6.10
N LYS A 112 -15.91 11.71 -6.36
CA LYS A 112 -16.36 12.98 -5.75
C LYS A 112 -16.57 12.87 -4.23
N ARG A 113 -16.82 11.66 -3.72
CA ARG A 113 -17.07 11.39 -2.29
C ARG A 113 -15.78 11.20 -1.50
N LYS A 114 -14.61 11.29 -2.15
CA LYS A 114 -13.27 11.24 -1.53
C LYS A 114 -13.07 10.01 -0.63
N ILE A 115 -13.46 8.84 -1.15
CA ILE A 115 -13.36 7.55 -0.44
C ILE A 115 -11.92 7.26 0.00
N ILE A 116 -10.96 7.56 -0.88
CA ILE A 116 -9.52 7.41 -0.62
C ILE A 116 -8.93 8.77 -0.23
N SER A 117 -8.01 8.75 0.73
CA SER A 117 -7.30 9.95 1.23
C SER A 117 -5.85 9.63 1.60
N TRP A 118 -5.04 10.67 1.85
CA TRP A 118 -3.70 10.51 2.41
C TRP A 118 -3.68 9.67 3.71
N LYS A 119 -4.71 9.82 4.55
CA LYS A 119 -4.85 9.07 5.79
C LYS A 119 -5.10 7.58 5.57
N PHE A 120 -5.81 7.22 4.50
CA PHE A 120 -5.98 5.82 4.10
C PHE A 120 -4.61 5.18 3.88
N PHE A 121 -3.78 5.74 2.98
CA PHE A 121 -2.45 5.20 2.68
C PHE A 121 -1.52 5.18 3.88
N PHE A 122 -1.50 6.25 4.68
CA PHE A 122 -0.72 6.30 5.92
C PHE A 122 -1.08 5.15 6.85
N ASN A 123 -2.37 4.90 7.09
CA ASN A 123 -2.81 3.81 7.95
C ASN A 123 -2.45 2.43 7.36
N ARG A 124 -2.51 2.27 6.02
CA ARG A 124 -2.13 1.02 5.37
C ARG A 124 -0.65 0.73 5.45
N PHE A 125 0.19 1.73 5.19
CA PHE A 125 1.63 1.61 5.34
C PHE A 125 2.05 1.41 6.80
N ASP A 126 1.40 2.07 7.76
CA ASP A 126 1.66 1.88 9.19
C ASP A 126 1.34 0.44 9.65
N ALA A 127 0.22 -0.14 9.19
CA ALA A 127 -0.13 -1.52 9.48
C ALA A 127 0.89 -2.52 8.92
N LEU A 128 1.24 -2.39 7.64
CA LEU A 128 2.24 -3.24 6.98
C LEU A 128 3.62 -3.09 7.62
N TYR A 129 3.98 -1.86 8.03
CA TYR A 129 5.23 -1.58 8.73
C TYR A 129 5.30 -2.24 10.11
N LEU A 130 4.21 -2.24 10.88
CA LEU A 130 4.16 -2.94 12.16
C LEU A 130 4.27 -4.45 11.99
N GLU A 131 3.65 -5.01 10.96
CA GLU A 131 3.73 -6.44 10.66
C GLU A 131 5.14 -6.87 10.25
N ALA A 132 5.81 -6.07 9.43
CA ALA A 132 7.22 -6.27 9.07
C ALA A 132 8.10 -6.32 10.33
N GLN A 133 7.90 -5.40 11.27
CA GLN A 133 8.63 -5.37 12.54
C GLN A 133 8.30 -6.56 13.45
N LEU A 134 7.04 -6.98 13.53
CA LEU A 134 6.65 -8.17 14.28
C LEU A 134 7.29 -9.43 13.71
N SER A 135 7.45 -9.52 12.38
CA SER A 135 8.19 -10.61 11.75
C SER A 135 9.66 -10.62 12.16
N LEU A 136 10.32 -9.46 12.23
CA LEU A 136 11.72 -9.34 12.65
C LEU A 136 11.90 -9.61 14.14
N GLN A 137 10.94 -9.19 14.96
CA GLN A 137 10.91 -9.51 16.39
C GLN A 137 10.82 -11.02 16.62
N ARG A 138 10.01 -11.75 15.83
CA ARG A 138 9.97 -13.22 15.88
C ARG A 138 11.28 -13.88 15.43
N ALA A 139 12.02 -13.24 14.52
CA ALA A 139 13.33 -13.71 14.08
C ALA A 139 14.45 -13.40 15.10
N GLY A 140 14.17 -12.62 16.15
CA GLY A 140 15.17 -12.18 17.12
C GLY A 140 16.05 -11.03 16.62
N GLU A 141 15.67 -10.40 15.50
CA GLU A 141 16.42 -9.33 14.85
C GLU A 141 15.99 -7.92 15.29
N LEU A 142 14.86 -7.82 16.01
CA LEU A 142 14.33 -6.57 16.55
C LEU A 142 13.91 -6.75 18.00
N ILE A 143 14.27 -5.80 18.86
CA ILE A 143 13.92 -5.82 20.29
C ILE A 143 12.49 -5.30 20.50
N GLU A 144 12.18 -4.09 20.02
CA GLU A 144 10.86 -3.47 20.18
C GLU A 144 10.32 -2.84 18.87
N PRO A 145 9.03 -3.04 18.55
CA PRO A 145 8.37 -2.36 17.43
C PRO A 145 8.09 -0.86 17.68
N LEU A 146 8.12 -0.09 16.61
CA LEU A 146 7.88 1.35 16.51
C LEU A 146 6.72 1.65 15.55
N ASP A 147 6.01 2.76 15.77
CA ASP A 147 5.02 3.25 14.79
C ASP A 147 5.69 3.93 13.58
N LEU A 148 4.92 4.21 12.51
CA LEU A 148 5.46 4.86 11.32
C LEU A 148 6.01 6.28 11.58
N LYS A 149 5.56 6.92 12.66
CA LYS A 149 6.08 8.22 13.10
C LYS A 149 7.37 8.11 13.91
N ALA A 150 7.79 6.88 14.22
CA ALA A 150 8.88 6.54 15.12
C ALA A 150 8.75 7.19 16.52
N SER A 151 7.52 7.52 16.93
CA SER A 151 7.23 8.07 18.24
C SER A 151 7.18 6.94 19.27
N HIS A 152 8.26 6.79 20.04
CA HIS A 152 8.17 6.10 21.32
C HIS A 152 7.33 6.95 22.28
N MET A 153 6.48 6.28 23.06
CA MET A 153 5.91 6.66 24.36
C MET A 153 4.37 6.75 24.40
N SER A 154 3.80 5.73 25.06
CA SER A 154 2.50 5.69 25.74
C SER A 154 1.28 6.22 24.99
N ASN A 155 1.08 5.82 23.74
CA ASN A 155 -0.16 6.10 23.03
C ASN A 155 -1.07 4.86 23.06
N GLU A 156 -2.20 4.94 23.76
CA GLU A 156 -3.23 3.88 23.75
C GLU A 156 -3.61 3.47 22.32
N SER A 157 -3.58 4.44 21.40
CA SER A 157 -3.77 4.25 19.96
C SER A 157 -2.72 3.35 19.31
N PHE A 158 -1.43 3.50 19.67
CA PHE A 158 -0.35 2.65 19.19
C PHE A 158 -0.49 1.22 19.71
N ASN A 159 -0.74 1.05 21.01
CA ASN A 159 -0.92 -0.27 21.62
C ASN A 159 -2.10 -1.03 20.98
N LYS A 160 -3.21 -0.35 20.67
CA LYS A 160 -4.33 -0.93 19.93
C LYS A 160 -3.93 -1.39 18.53
N LYS A 161 -3.16 -0.59 17.79
CA LYS A 161 -2.66 -0.97 16.46
C LYS A 161 -1.70 -2.16 16.52
N LEU A 162 -0.75 -2.15 17.46
CA LEU A 162 0.20 -3.23 17.66
C LEU A 162 -0.50 -4.54 18.05
N GLN A 163 -1.49 -4.48 18.93
CA GLN A 163 -2.29 -5.65 19.30
C GLN A 163 -3.06 -6.20 18.09
N LYS A 164 -3.69 -5.32 17.30
CA LYS A 164 -4.40 -5.72 16.08
C LYS A 164 -3.48 -6.42 15.08
N ALA A 165 -2.28 -5.87 14.84
CA ALA A 165 -1.28 -6.47 13.97
C ALA A 165 -0.81 -7.85 14.49
N ARG A 166 -0.60 -7.99 15.80
CA ARG A 166 -0.26 -9.29 16.43
C ARG A 166 -1.35 -10.33 16.21
N GLU A 167 -2.61 -9.95 16.33
CA GLU A 167 -3.73 -10.85 16.10
C GLU A 167 -3.85 -11.26 14.64
N ALA A 168 -3.74 -10.32 13.70
CA ALA A 168 -3.72 -10.61 12.27
C ALA A 168 -2.59 -11.59 11.93
N PHE A 169 -1.39 -11.34 12.45
CA PHE A 169 -0.22 -12.19 12.24
C PHE A 169 -0.34 -13.56 12.93
N LYS A 170 -1.08 -13.67 14.04
CA LYS A 170 -1.42 -14.95 14.68
C LYS A 170 -2.38 -15.78 13.83
N ARG A 171 -3.39 -15.15 13.23
CA ARG A 171 -4.36 -15.79 12.33
C ARG A 171 -3.70 -16.29 11.04
N TYR A 172 -2.71 -15.55 10.54
CA TYR A 172 -2.02 -15.82 9.28
C TYR A 172 -1.03 -17.02 9.33
N ALA A 173 -0.75 -17.60 10.51
CA ALA A 173 0.08 -18.81 10.72
C ALA A 173 1.11 -19.08 9.60
N PRO A 174 2.21 -18.28 9.50
CA PRO A 174 3.20 -18.52 8.46
C PRO A 174 3.85 -19.87 8.73
N SER A 175 3.58 -20.86 7.88
CA SER A 175 4.02 -22.25 8.07
C SER A 175 5.53 -22.43 7.86
N ARG A 176 6.31 -21.36 7.67
CA ARG A 176 7.78 -21.39 7.69
C ARG A 176 8.36 -20.06 8.18
N PRO A 177 9.32 -20.08 9.11
CA PRO A 177 10.32 -19.02 9.18
C PRO A 177 11.31 -19.30 8.06
N THR A 178 10.94 -18.94 6.83
CA THR A 178 11.95 -18.83 5.77
C THR A 178 12.62 -17.50 6.07
N TYR A 179 13.79 -17.52 6.72
CA TYR A 179 14.97 -16.68 6.49
C TYR A 179 15.94 -16.97 7.66
N ARG A 180 17.10 -17.56 7.32
CA ARG A 180 18.20 -17.86 8.22
C ARG A 180 19.38 -16.97 7.77
N ILE A 181 19.87 -16.12 8.68
CA ILE A 181 21.18 -15.42 8.72
C ILE A 181 21.32 -14.22 7.73
N ILE A 182 21.78 -12.99 8.04
CA ILE A 182 22.90 -12.47 8.87
C ILE A 182 22.54 -11.13 9.54
N GLY A 183 22.92 -10.99 10.82
CA GLY A 183 22.92 -9.72 11.54
C GLY A 183 24.15 -8.86 11.27
N ILE A 184 23.92 -7.55 11.39
CA ILE A 184 24.76 -6.40 11.79
C ILE A 184 23.89 -5.23 11.31
N LEU A 185 23.12 -4.55 12.17
CA LEU A 185 23.48 -3.26 12.75
C LEU A 185 22.53 -2.95 13.94
N ALA A 186 22.83 -3.47 15.12
CA ALA A 186 22.17 -3.01 16.35
C ALA A 186 23.11 -3.16 17.56
N SER A 187 24.35 -2.70 17.41
CA SER A 187 25.21 -2.42 18.56
C SER A 187 26.13 -1.29 18.20
N ASP A 188 25.60 -0.08 18.29
CA ASP A 188 26.28 1.16 18.66
C ASP A 188 25.51 2.33 18.06
N ARG A 189 24.74 3.02 18.91
CA ARG A 189 24.52 4.48 18.89
C ARG A 189 23.42 4.84 19.88
N MET A 190 23.76 4.79 21.16
CA MET A 190 23.12 5.66 22.14
C MET A 190 23.71 7.07 21.98
N ASN A 191 22.88 7.99 21.49
CA ASN A 191 22.93 9.47 21.59
C ASN A 191 22.69 10.17 20.25
N ASN A 192 21.40 10.26 19.85
CA ASN A 192 20.76 11.46 19.28
C ASN A 192 19.31 11.11 18.91
N GLN A 193 18.38 11.40 19.81
CA GLN A 193 17.05 10.79 19.91
C GLN A 193 16.05 11.06 18.76
N GLN A 194 16.39 11.85 17.74
CA GLN A 194 15.49 12.11 16.60
C GLN A 194 16.02 11.63 15.23
N ALA A 195 17.33 11.71 14.98
CA ALA A 195 17.93 11.20 13.74
C ALA A 195 18.04 9.66 13.74
N SER A 196 18.27 9.07 14.91
CA SER A 196 18.48 7.61 15.07
C SER A 196 17.23 6.77 14.81
N GLN A 197 16.04 7.36 14.96
CA GLN A 197 14.75 6.67 14.81
C GLN A 197 14.30 6.60 13.34
N GLU A 198 14.57 7.66 12.57
CA GLU A 198 14.35 7.71 11.12
C GLU A 198 15.25 6.73 10.37
N GLU A 199 16.50 6.61 10.81
CA GLU A 199 17.50 5.69 10.27
C GLU A 199 17.13 4.23 10.58
N ALA A 200 16.60 3.95 11.79
CA ALA A 200 16.10 2.63 12.14
C ALA A 200 14.91 2.21 11.25
N TYR A 201 13.93 3.11 11.02
CA TYR A 201 12.81 2.90 10.10
C TYR A 201 13.29 2.54 8.69
N VAL A 202 14.23 3.33 8.15
CA VAL A 202 14.80 3.10 6.81
C VAL A 202 15.55 1.77 6.79
N ALA A 203 16.40 1.49 7.76
CA ALA A 203 17.17 0.26 7.81
C ALA A 203 16.27 -1.00 7.90
N LEU A 204 15.29 -0.99 8.81
CA LEU A 204 14.31 -2.07 9.00
C LEU A 204 13.47 -2.30 7.75
N PHE A 205 13.00 -1.22 7.15
CA PHE A 205 12.17 -1.29 5.96
C PHE A 205 12.98 -1.69 4.71
N MET A 206 14.21 -1.21 4.57
CA MET A 206 15.14 -1.59 3.50
C MET A 206 15.56 -3.06 3.59
N GLN A 207 15.73 -3.58 4.80
CA GLN A 207 15.95 -5.00 5.05
C GLN A 207 14.77 -5.83 4.54
N ARG A 208 13.52 -5.39 4.79
CA ARG A 208 12.34 -6.10 4.29
C ARG A 208 12.02 -5.89 2.82
N CYS A 209 12.30 -4.74 2.22
CA CYS A 209 12.18 -4.55 0.77
C CYS A 209 13.08 -5.52 -0.02
N SER A 210 14.19 -5.93 0.60
CA SER A 210 15.07 -6.98 0.07
C SER A 210 14.49 -8.39 0.20
N GLU A 211 13.37 -8.62 0.88
CA GLU A 211 12.85 -9.96 1.16
C GLU A 211 11.37 -10.14 0.78
N LEU A 212 10.79 -9.18 0.08
CA LEU A 212 9.43 -9.24 -0.45
C LEU A 212 9.32 -10.35 -1.51
N ASN A 213 9.02 -11.58 -1.07
CA ASN A 213 8.64 -12.68 -1.95
C ASN A 213 7.17 -13.07 -1.72
N ASP A 214 6.46 -13.05 -2.84
CA ASP A 214 5.12 -13.56 -3.16
C ASP A 214 3.89 -12.85 -2.55
N TYR A 215 3.50 -13.06 -1.29
CA TYR A 215 2.19 -12.57 -0.78
C TYR A 215 2.17 -11.06 -0.45
N ASP A 216 3.22 -10.58 0.22
CA ASP A 216 3.36 -9.15 0.47
C ASP A 216 3.60 -8.38 -0.84
N GLY A 217 4.21 -9.01 -1.84
CA GLY A 217 4.50 -8.38 -3.13
C GLY A 217 3.24 -7.89 -3.86
N GLU A 218 2.19 -8.71 -3.92
CA GLU A 218 0.92 -8.33 -4.54
C GLU A 218 0.22 -7.20 -3.76
N THR A 219 0.13 -7.33 -2.42
CA THR A 219 -0.48 -6.30 -1.57
C THR A 219 0.24 -4.95 -1.71
N HIS A 220 1.57 -4.93 -1.66
CA HIS A 220 2.35 -3.70 -1.82
C HIS A 220 2.22 -3.12 -3.24
N SER A 221 2.22 -3.97 -4.27
CA SER A 221 2.04 -3.55 -5.66
C SER A 221 0.66 -2.93 -5.88
N LEU A 222 -0.41 -3.51 -5.33
CA LEU A 222 -1.78 -2.97 -5.40
C LEU A 222 -1.92 -1.67 -4.60
N LEU A 223 -1.36 -1.59 -3.39
CA LEU A 223 -1.32 -0.34 -2.61
C LEU A 223 -0.63 0.76 -3.39
N LEU A 224 0.52 0.46 -3.98
CA LEU A 224 1.31 1.42 -4.74
C LEU A 224 0.58 1.85 -6.02
N THR A 225 -0.05 0.92 -6.73
CA THR A 225 -0.90 1.23 -7.89
C THR A 225 -2.04 2.17 -7.49
N THR A 226 -2.74 1.85 -6.40
CA THR A 226 -3.84 2.67 -5.86
C THR A 226 -3.33 4.05 -5.45
N LEU A 227 -2.15 4.12 -4.82
CA LEU A 227 -1.52 5.38 -4.43
C LEU A 227 -1.19 6.22 -5.66
N MET A 228 -0.54 5.66 -6.67
CA MET A 228 -0.17 6.40 -7.88
C MET A 228 -1.41 6.93 -8.63
N GLN A 229 -2.49 6.14 -8.68
CA GLN A 229 -3.78 6.59 -9.23
C GLN A 229 -4.37 7.76 -8.44
N PHE A 230 -4.34 7.68 -7.10
CA PHE A 230 -4.76 8.78 -6.22
C PHE A 230 -3.88 10.03 -6.43
N LEU A 231 -2.56 9.86 -6.50
CA LEU A 231 -1.61 10.95 -6.71
C LEU A 231 -1.82 11.67 -8.06
N ALA A 232 -2.30 10.96 -9.08
CA ALA A 232 -2.64 11.55 -10.38
C ALA A 232 -3.92 12.42 -10.35
N GLN A 233 -4.69 12.43 -9.25
CA GLN A 233 -5.91 13.24 -9.12
C GLN A 233 -5.62 14.58 -8.41
N PRO A 234 -5.51 15.71 -9.14
CA PRO A 234 -5.12 16.99 -8.55
C PRO A 234 -6.14 17.54 -7.53
N ASP A 235 -7.41 17.16 -7.60
CA ASP A 235 -8.45 17.60 -6.66
C ASP A 235 -8.46 16.79 -5.34
N LEU A 236 -7.86 15.59 -5.35
CA LEU A 236 -7.82 14.68 -4.20
C LEU A 236 -6.46 14.68 -3.53
N ALA A 237 -5.38 14.61 -4.32
CA ALA A 237 -4.00 14.54 -3.85
C ALA A 237 -3.32 15.92 -3.82
N GLN A 238 -4.01 16.89 -3.22
CA GLN A 238 -3.44 18.23 -3.00
C GLN A 238 -2.42 18.18 -1.86
N LEU A 239 -1.26 18.78 -2.10
CA LEU A 239 -0.30 19.06 -1.04
C LEU A 239 -0.90 20.12 -0.10
N SER A 240 -0.74 19.90 1.21
CA SER A 240 -1.34 20.75 2.22
C SER A 240 -0.27 21.53 2.97
N ASP A 241 -0.55 22.82 3.21
CA ASP A 241 0.26 23.67 4.09
C ASP A 241 -0.03 23.42 5.57
N ASP A 242 -1.12 22.70 5.90
CA ASP A 242 -1.40 22.29 7.27
C ASP A 242 -0.30 21.33 7.75
N LYS A 243 0.36 21.70 8.84
CA LYS A 243 1.52 20.98 9.38
C LYS A 243 1.23 19.50 9.64
N PHE A 244 0.03 19.17 10.12
CA PHE A 244 -0.32 17.79 10.44
C PHE A 244 -0.59 16.97 9.17
N GLN A 245 -1.33 17.53 8.21
CA GLN A 245 -1.55 16.88 6.92
C GLN A 245 -0.25 16.74 6.12
N SER A 246 0.58 17.78 6.06
CA SER A 246 1.87 17.71 5.34
C SER A 246 2.79 16.66 5.94
N GLN A 247 2.78 16.47 7.27
CA GLN A 247 3.51 15.38 7.91
C GLN A 247 3.03 14.01 7.44
N ILE A 248 1.71 13.79 7.35
CA ILE A 248 1.13 12.54 6.85
C ILE A 248 1.53 12.32 5.38
N GLN A 249 1.44 13.36 4.55
CA GLN A 249 1.80 13.31 3.13
C GLN A 249 3.27 12.93 2.96
N ASN A 250 4.17 13.57 3.70
CA ASN A 250 5.60 13.28 3.66
C ASN A 250 5.92 11.84 4.08
N LEU A 251 5.25 11.31 5.11
CA LEU A 251 5.43 9.92 5.53
C LEU A 251 4.97 8.92 4.45
N VAL A 252 3.84 9.18 3.79
CA VAL A 252 3.33 8.37 2.68
C VAL A 252 4.32 8.37 1.50
N LEU A 253 4.79 9.54 1.07
CA LEU A 253 5.74 9.68 -0.05
C LEU A 253 7.12 9.08 0.27
N ARG A 254 7.55 9.18 1.53
CA ARG A 254 8.76 8.51 2.00
C ARG A 254 8.61 7.00 1.96
N HIS A 255 7.48 6.45 2.38
CA HIS A 255 7.23 5.01 2.29
C HIS A 255 7.19 4.52 0.84
N LEU A 256 6.58 5.28 -0.08
CA LEU A 256 6.65 5.03 -1.51
C LEU A 256 8.10 4.91 -2.01
N SER A 257 8.96 5.84 -1.58
CA SER A 257 10.38 5.82 -1.96
C SER A 257 11.09 4.56 -1.47
N LEU A 258 10.82 4.18 -0.23
CA LEU A 258 11.42 3.00 0.36
C LEU A 258 10.92 1.71 -0.29
N LEU A 259 9.66 1.63 -0.73
CA LEU A 259 9.12 0.46 -1.45
C LEU A 259 9.84 0.18 -2.77
N LEU A 260 10.50 1.21 -3.31
CA LEU A 260 11.36 1.15 -4.48
C LEU A 260 12.83 0.91 -4.11
N GLY A 261 13.10 0.62 -2.84
CA GLY A 261 14.44 0.43 -2.29
C GLY A 261 15.29 1.70 -2.34
N TYR A 262 14.69 2.89 -2.42
CA TYR A 262 15.38 4.18 -2.45
C TYR A 262 15.38 4.85 -1.08
N GLY A 263 16.55 5.08 -0.52
CA GLY A 263 16.73 5.77 0.75
C GLY A 263 16.76 7.27 0.51
N PRO A 264 15.73 8.05 0.89
CA PRO A 264 15.68 9.47 0.56
C PRO A 264 16.76 10.29 1.27
N THR A 265 17.19 9.86 2.46
CA THR A 265 18.27 10.50 3.23
C THR A 265 19.65 10.25 2.60
N GLU A 266 19.94 9.00 2.27
CA GLU A 266 21.22 8.57 1.69
C GLU A 266 21.29 8.85 0.17
N ARG A 267 20.14 9.09 -0.46
CA ARG A 267 19.96 9.17 -1.92
C ARG A 267 20.56 7.99 -2.66
N ALA A 268 20.44 6.80 -2.07
CA ALA A 268 21.04 5.56 -2.53
C ALA A 268 20.01 4.43 -2.58
N PHE A 269 20.32 3.41 -3.39
CA PHE A 269 19.51 2.20 -3.49
C PHE A 269 20.09 1.09 -2.62
N CYS A 270 19.22 0.44 -1.84
CA CYS A 270 19.58 -0.73 -1.02
C CYS A 270 19.36 -2.06 -1.74
N VAL A 271 18.73 -2.05 -2.92
CA VAL A 271 18.49 -3.23 -3.74
C VAL A 271 19.33 -3.18 -5.01
N THR A 272 19.70 -4.33 -5.55
CA THR A 272 20.41 -4.39 -6.84
C THR A 272 19.47 -4.00 -7.99
N PRO A 273 20.01 -3.46 -9.11
CA PRO A 273 19.19 -3.11 -10.28
C PRO A 273 18.37 -4.29 -10.84
N GLN A 274 18.93 -5.50 -10.79
CA GLN A 274 18.23 -6.71 -11.25
C GLN A 274 17.01 -7.01 -10.38
N LYS A 275 17.16 -6.94 -9.06
CA LYS A 275 16.08 -7.18 -8.10
C LYS A 275 14.99 -6.12 -8.19
N LEU A 276 15.40 -4.87 -8.37
CA LEU A 276 14.47 -3.76 -8.57
C LEU A 276 13.60 -3.98 -9.82
N ARG A 277 14.21 -4.35 -10.96
CA ARG A 277 13.50 -4.62 -12.21
C ARG A 277 12.51 -5.78 -12.12
N SER A 278 12.81 -6.80 -11.31
CA SER A 278 11.89 -7.92 -11.07
C SER A 278 10.78 -7.59 -10.07
N SER A 279 10.84 -6.45 -9.36
CA SER A 279 9.86 -6.12 -8.33
C SER A 279 8.53 -5.67 -8.92
N ALA A 280 7.42 -6.23 -8.40
CA ALA A 280 6.07 -5.80 -8.73
C ALA A 280 5.84 -4.32 -8.35
N THR A 281 6.40 -3.85 -7.23
CA THR A 281 6.28 -2.44 -6.80
C THR A 281 6.93 -1.47 -7.78
N PHE A 282 8.07 -1.85 -8.36
CA PHE A 282 8.75 -1.05 -9.39
C PHE A 282 7.94 -0.99 -10.69
N ASN A 283 7.40 -2.12 -11.12
CA ASN A 283 6.57 -2.20 -12.33
C ASN A 283 5.27 -1.39 -12.17
N ALA A 284 4.61 -1.49 -11.02
CA ALA A 284 3.44 -0.70 -10.68
C ALA A 284 3.74 0.81 -10.61
N PHE A 285 4.92 1.19 -10.10
CA PHE A 285 5.33 2.59 -10.05
C PHE A 285 5.54 3.15 -11.47
N LEU A 286 6.34 2.47 -12.29
CA LEU A 286 6.63 2.92 -13.64
C LEU A 286 5.41 2.99 -14.54
N SER A 287 4.46 2.04 -14.41
CA SER A 287 3.26 2.03 -15.23
C SER A 287 2.33 3.22 -14.96
N ALA A 288 2.29 3.70 -13.71
CA ALA A 288 1.40 4.79 -13.29
C ALA A 288 2.09 6.17 -13.26
N LEU A 289 3.43 6.21 -13.21
CA LEU A 289 4.23 7.43 -13.14
C LEU A 289 3.87 8.49 -14.21
N PRO A 290 3.72 8.15 -15.51
CA PRO A 290 3.40 9.16 -16.53
C PRO A 290 2.12 9.94 -16.22
N GLN A 291 1.09 9.27 -15.69
CA GLN A 291 -0.18 9.92 -15.36
C GLN A 291 -0.03 10.91 -14.20
N VAL A 292 0.80 10.59 -13.21
CA VAL A 292 1.08 11.49 -12.08
C VAL A 292 1.84 12.73 -12.58
N LEU A 293 2.87 12.53 -13.40
CA LEU A 293 3.68 13.60 -13.96
C LEU A 293 2.88 14.54 -14.87
N ASP A 294 1.89 14.01 -15.60
CA ASP A 294 1.05 14.79 -16.52
C ASP A 294 -0.10 15.51 -15.80
N ARG A 295 -0.82 14.83 -14.90
CA ARG A 295 -2.08 15.34 -14.33
C ARG A 295 -1.90 16.08 -13.00
N ASN A 296 -0.83 15.84 -12.26
CA ASN A 296 -0.57 16.47 -10.96
C ASN A 296 0.89 16.94 -10.83
N LEU A 297 1.18 18.09 -11.44
CA LEU A 297 2.53 18.66 -11.52
C LEU A 297 3.18 18.89 -10.16
N ALA A 298 2.41 19.25 -9.12
CA ALA A 298 2.94 19.49 -7.78
C ALA A 298 3.49 18.19 -7.15
N ILE A 299 2.72 17.10 -7.24
CA ILE A 299 3.19 15.78 -6.81
C ILE A 299 4.31 15.30 -7.73
N GLY A 300 4.18 15.48 -9.05
CA GLY A 300 5.20 15.12 -10.02
C GLY A 300 6.55 15.76 -9.70
N ALA A 301 6.57 17.06 -9.38
CA ALA A 301 7.77 17.78 -8.95
C ALA A 301 8.41 17.19 -7.69
N THR A 302 7.58 16.71 -6.75
CA THR A 302 8.05 16.07 -5.51
C THR A 302 8.67 14.70 -5.77
N LEU A 303 8.13 13.92 -6.72
CA LEU A 303 8.61 12.59 -7.08
C LEU A 303 9.80 12.61 -8.04
N LEU A 304 10.00 13.71 -8.78
CA LEU A 304 10.98 13.80 -9.85
C LEU A 304 12.42 13.47 -9.41
N PRO A 305 12.95 13.95 -8.27
CA PRO A 305 14.33 13.65 -7.86
C PRO A 305 14.59 12.15 -7.69
N MET A 306 13.70 11.45 -7.00
CA MET A 306 13.78 9.99 -6.83
C MET A 306 13.61 9.28 -8.18
N THR A 307 12.66 9.73 -8.99
CA THR A 307 12.36 9.14 -10.30
C THR A 307 13.56 9.20 -11.23
N LEU A 308 14.28 10.32 -11.27
CA LEU A 308 15.50 10.45 -12.07
C LEU A 308 16.59 9.49 -11.57
N SER A 309 16.79 9.40 -10.25
CA SER A 309 17.71 8.42 -9.66
C SER A 309 17.34 6.99 -10.04
N LEU A 310 16.05 6.64 -10.01
CA LEU A 310 15.53 5.33 -10.44
C LEU A 310 15.83 5.05 -11.91
N MET A 311 15.55 6.01 -12.80
CA MET A 311 15.77 5.86 -14.25
C MET A 311 17.24 5.76 -14.63
N ILE A 312 18.13 6.37 -13.84
CA ILE A 312 19.57 6.21 -14.00
C ILE A 312 20.02 4.85 -13.45
N PHE A 313 19.51 4.44 -12.29
CA PHE A 313 19.98 3.23 -11.61
C PHE A 313 19.49 1.92 -12.25
N CYS A 314 18.23 1.87 -12.68
CA CYS A 314 17.58 0.63 -13.12
C CYS A 314 18.19 -0.05 -14.38
N PRO A 315 18.78 0.66 -15.37
CA PRO A 315 19.38 0.05 -16.55
C PRO A 315 20.76 -0.57 -16.28
N ALA A 316 21.32 -0.38 -15.08
CA ALA A 316 22.68 -0.81 -14.77
C ALA A 316 22.86 -2.33 -14.94
N PRO A 317 23.97 -2.79 -15.56
CA PRO A 317 24.19 -4.20 -15.86
C PRO A 317 24.35 -5.02 -14.56
N PRO A 318 24.02 -6.32 -14.57
CA PRO A 318 24.28 -7.19 -13.44
C PRO A 318 25.80 -7.34 -13.24
N SER A 319 26.35 -6.70 -12.22
CA SER A 319 27.78 -6.82 -11.86
C SER A 319 27.90 -7.23 -10.40
N LYS A 320 28.91 -8.06 -10.08
CA LYS A 320 29.26 -8.39 -8.69
C LYS A 320 29.64 -7.14 -7.86
N ALA A 321 30.00 -6.04 -8.52
CA ALA A 321 30.29 -4.74 -7.91
C ALA A 321 29.06 -3.81 -7.77
N ASN A 322 27.91 -4.16 -8.38
CA ASN A 322 26.67 -3.40 -8.27
C ASN A 322 25.86 -3.82 -7.03
N GLY A 323 26.52 -3.78 -5.87
CA GLY A 323 25.91 -3.98 -4.57
C GLY A 323 25.02 -2.81 -4.12
N PRO A 324 24.36 -2.92 -2.95
CA PRO A 324 23.68 -1.81 -2.28
C PRO A 324 24.64 -0.62 -2.12
N GLY A 325 24.26 0.60 -2.52
CA GLY A 325 25.11 1.79 -2.35
C GLY A 325 25.37 2.68 -3.57
N GLY A 326 24.73 2.44 -4.72
CA GLY A 326 24.68 3.41 -5.83
C GLY A 326 25.90 3.47 -6.77
N ASN A 327 25.59 3.62 -8.06
CA ASN A 327 26.35 4.19 -9.18
C ASN A 327 27.86 3.90 -9.36
N SER A 328 28.45 2.88 -8.73
CA SER A 328 29.84 2.48 -9.01
C SER A 328 30.09 2.26 -10.52
N TRP A 329 29.10 1.77 -11.26
CA TRP A 329 29.15 1.61 -12.72
C TRP A 329 29.23 2.94 -13.50
N LEU A 330 28.66 4.05 -13.00
CA LEU A 330 28.81 5.37 -13.62
C LEU A 330 30.22 5.93 -13.42
N GLN A 331 30.86 5.63 -12.28
CA GLN A 331 32.26 6.00 -12.04
C GLN A 331 33.22 5.19 -12.92
N CYS A 332 32.90 3.93 -13.25
CA CYS A 332 33.69 3.14 -14.19
C CYS A 332 33.72 3.72 -15.62
N HIS A 333 32.68 4.44 -16.06
CA HIS A 333 32.66 5.09 -17.37
C HIS A 333 33.44 6.42 -17.41
N GLY A 334 33.80 6.99 -16.26
CA GLY A 334 34.63 8.19 -16.17
C GLY A 334 36.14 7.94 -16.28
N GLN A 335 36.59 6.67 -16.19
CA GLN A 335 38.03 6.33 -16.20
C GLN A 335 38.46 5.35 -17.29
N ALA A 336 37.53 4.74 -18.04
CA ALA A 336 37.87 3.91 -19.17
C ALA A 336 37.30 4.54 -20.45
N GLY A 337 38.18 5.08 -21.29
CA GLY A 337 37.85 5.53 -22.64
C GLY A 337 37.37 4.37 -23.51
N VAL A 338 36.10 4.01 -23.37
CA VAL A 338 35.41 3.04 -24.23
C VAL A 338 34.44 3.82 -25.11
N PRO A 339 34.58 3.77 -26.45
CA PRO A 339 33.72 4.51 -27.35
C PRO A 339 32.29 3.97 -27.28
N ILE A 340 31.33 4.88 -27.18
CA ILE A 340 29.91 4.59 -27.37
C ILE A 340 29.73 4.27 -28.86
N ILE A 341 29.64 2.98 -29.21
CA ILE A 341 29.22 2.57 -30.54
C ILE A 341 27.70 2.72 -30.59
N MET A 342 27.24 3.85 -31.09
CA MET A 342 25.89 4.01 -31.61
C MET A 342 25.82 3.24 -32.94
N HIS A 343 25.18 2.06 -32.95
CA HIS A 343 24.70 1.50 -34.21
C HIS A 343 23.36 2.17 -34.52
N GLY A 344 23.37 3.01 -35.57
CA GLY A 344 22.19 3.50 -36.25
C GLY A 344 21.60 2.48 -37.22
#